data_AF-G0QUU5-F1
#
_entry.id   AF-G0QUU5-F1
#
_cell.length_a   1.000
_cell.length_b   1.000
_cell.length_c   1.000
_cell.angle_alpha   90.00
_cell.angle_beta   90.00
_cell.angle_gamma   90.00
#
_symmetry.space_group_name_H-M   'P 1'
#
loop_
_entity.id
_entity.type
_entity.pdbx_description
1 polymer ?
#
loop_
_entity_poly.entity_id
_entity_poly.type
_entity_poly.pdbx_seq_one_letter_code
_entity_poly.pdbx_strand_id
1 'polypeptide(L)'
;MGVLKIEKSCESIKYLKENCGYLSDEFQEVESHSKKLINQQCQIIEFITPKDINDISWCVDNNIDCICISNVQSSKNLKAVKNIIGKNKNSISLIARIQSKEAVENIEEIIKESDGIQIARGYLTIHMPVEKLFVQQREMIKKCHEYMKPVLISCNILNSMVSSLLPSMSEIGEISNLVNEYVDGIILSSETSCSTNPVEAIKTLEKVCIEAENIRILDSIYKLNSSQQLRSAKTTIQSCIIECAIQTAFNINAKFIFAFTTRGYTALKISKMRPYCPILAITSDKRVARILTCVCGIQSLLIESLIGTEFIMKQIINIQKNEGKLFPGDFVVITYGDIEDKANQTNNIKVIIVE
;
A
#
# COMPACT_ATOMS: atom_id res chain seq x y z
N MET A 1 -26.53 28.69 3.94
CA MET A 1 -27.96 28.35 4.07
C MET A 1 -28.41 27.78 2.74
N GLY A 2 -28.97 26.56 2.72
CA GLY A 2 -29.61 25.97 1.52
C GLY A 2 -28.94 24.69 0.97
N VAL A 3 -29.58 23.55 1.24
CA VAL A 3 -29.38 22.20 0.67
C VAL A 3 -30.28 22.06 -0.56
N LEU A 4 -29.95 21.21 -1.55
CA LEU A 4 -30.94 20.65 -2.49
C LEU A 4 -30.53 19.26 -3.01
N LYS A 5 -31.53 18.38 -3.09
CA LYS A 5 -31.56 16.94 -3.41
C LYS A 5 -32.58 16.77 -4.54
N ILE A 6 -32.32 15.98 -5.61
CA ILE A 6 -33.35 15.46 -6.53
C ILE A 6 -32.93 14.09 -7.14
N GLU A 7 -33.94 13.29 -7.51
CA GLU A 7 -33.95 11.88 -7.91
C GLU A 7 -34.02 11.66 -9.44
N LYS A 8 -33.66 10.45 -9.88
CA LYS A 8 -33.51 9.94 -11.26
C LYS A 8 -34.83 9.67 -12.02
N SER A 9 -34.75 9.78 -13.36
CA SER A 9 -35.36 8.79 -14.29
C SER A 9 -34.66 8.78 -15.67
N CYS A 10 -34.51 7.58 -16.23
CA CYS A 10 -33.83 7.24 -17.49
C CYS A 10 -34.64 7.55 -18.75
N GLU A 11 -34.00 7.87 -19.88
CA GLU A 11 -34.31 7.31 -21.21
C GLU A 11 -33.24 7.67 -22.28
N SER A 12 -33.27 6.94 -23.39
CA SER A 12 -32.14 6.60 -24.30
C SER A 12 -31.77 7.65 -25.36
N ILE A 13 -30.49 7.64 -25.81
CA ILE A 13 -29.95 8.57 -26.85
C ILE A 13 -29.63 7.81 -28.15
N LYS A 14 -30.18 8.27 -29.28
CA LYS A 14 -29.71 7.96 -30.65
C LYS A 14 -28.75 9.06 -31.13
N TYR A 15 -27.62 8.67 -31.72
CA TYR A 15 -26.64 9.59 -32.31
C TYR A 15 -27.06 10.04 -33.71
N LEU A 16 -27.03 11.35 -33.96
CA LEU A 16 -26.95 11.96 -35.29
C LEU A 16 -25.88 13.05 -35.29
N LYS A 17 -25.18 13.15 -36.42
CA LYS A 17 -23.87 13.81 -36.60
C LYS A 17 -24.02 15.25 -37.11
N GLU A 18 -23.10 16.09 -36.63
CA GLU A 18 -22.42 17.23 -37.28
C GLU A 18 -23.15 18.55 -37.62
N ASN A 19 -22.50 19.61 -37.12
CA ASN A 19 -22.29 20.96 -37.67
C ASN A 19 -23.03 22.15 -37.05
N CYS A 20 -22.18 23.17 -36.81
CA CYS A 20 -22.45 24.59 -36.54
C CYS A 20 -22.75 24.96 -35.09
N GLY A 21 -21.94 25.92 -34.62
CA GLY A 21 -21.95 26.47 -33.27
C GLY A 21 -23.06 27.49 -33.02
N TYR A 22 -23.16 27.79 -31.74
CA TYR A 22 -24.15 28.60 -31.01
C TYR A 22 -25.48 27.90 -30.71
N LEU A 23 -25.78 27.82 -29.40
CA LEU A 23 -27.14 27.69 -28.88
C LEU A 23 -27.35 28.79 -27.85
N SER A 24 -28.33 29.65 -28.16
CA SER A 24 -29.05 30.53 -27.25
C SER A 24 -30.00 29.72 -26.36
N ASP A 25 -30.25 30.27 -25.18
CA ASP A 25 -30.97 29.72 -24.03
C ASP A 25 -32.44 29.35 -24.28
N GLU A 26 -32.88 28.24 -23.67
CA GLU A 26 -34.12 28.13 -22.89
C GLU A 26 -33.98 26.97 -21.86
N PHE A 27 -34.42 27.22 -20.62
CA PHE A 27 -33.85 26.73 -19.35
C PHE A 27 -34.59 25.55 -18.69
N GLN A 28 -33.84 24.86 -17.78
CA GLN A 28 -34.20 23.98 -16.62
C GLN A 28 -33.69 22.53 -16.78
N GLU A 29 -32.87 21.91 -15.93
CA GLU A 29 -32.52 22.09 -14.51
C GLU A 29 -31.01 21.81 -14.24
N VAL A 30 -30.49 22.42 -13.18
CA VAL A 30 -29.08 22.42 -12.77
C VAL A 30 -28.82 21.28 -11.79
N GLU A 31 -28.00 20.30 -12.16
CA GLU A 31 -27.42 19.31 -11.24
C GLU A 31 -25.89 19.19 -11.36
N SER A 32 -25.22 19.37 -10.21
CA SER A 32 -23.86 18.95 -9.85
C SER A 32 -22.66 19.65 -10.53
N HIS A 33 -22.06 20.56 -9.75
CA HIS A 33 -20.80 21.27 -10.01
C HIS A 33 -19.54 20.38 -9.97
N SER A 34 -19.57 19.20 -10.60
CA SER A 34 -18.37 18.34 -10.75
C SER A 34 -18.38 17.53 -12.05
N LYS A 35 -18.96 18.09 -13.12
CA LYS A 35 -18.85 17.55 -14.49
C LYS A 35 -18.38 18.56 -15.54
N LYS A 36 -17.97 19.77 -15.13
CA LYS A 36 -17.16 20.67 -15.98
C LYS A 36 -15.67 20.42 -15.75
N LEU A 37 -15.18 19.25 -16.15
CA LEU A 37 -13.80 19.13 -16.63
C LEU A 37 -13.79 18.37 -17.96
N ILE A 38 -13.89 19.17 -19.02
CA ILE A 38 -13.01 19.10 -20.20
C ILE A 38 -13.19 17.87 -21.08
N ASN A 39 -14.16 17.97 -22.00
CA ASN A 39 -13.90 17.65 -23.40
C ASN A 39 -13.53 18.97 -24.10
N GLN A 40 -12.33 19.49 -23.82
CA GLN A 40 -11.68 20.47 -24.68
C GLN A 40 -10.48 19.79 -25.31
N GLN A 41 -10.31 20.05 -26.61
CA GLN A 41 -9.15 19.69 -27.43
C GLN A 41 -7.87 19.66 -26.61
N CYS A 42 -7.06 18.61 -26.79
CA CYS A 42 -5.77 18.36 -26.15
C CYS A 42 -4.86 19.61 -26.13
N GLN A 43 -5.06 20.49 -25.16
CA GLN A 43 -4.01 21.35 -24.65
C GLN A 43 -3.10 20.44 -23.84
N ILE A 44 -1.81 20.44 -24.18
CA ILE A 44 -0.77 19.78 -23.42
C ILE A 44 -0.71 20.50 -22.07
N ILE A 45 -1.48 20.02 -21.10
CA ILE A 45 -1.34 20.46 -19.71
C ILE A 45 0.00 19.90 -19.24
N GLU A 46 0.90 20.78 -18.81
CA GLU A 46 2.13 20.34 -18.18
C GLU A 46 1.79 19.41 -17.00
N PHE A 47 2.39 18.22 -17.01
CA PHE A 47 2.14 17.21 -15.98
C PHE A 47 2.41 17.74 -14.55
N ILE A 48 3.36 18.68 -14.42
CA ILE A 48 3.71 19.32 -13.16
C ILE A 48 3.33 20.79 -13.26
N THR A 49 2.47 21.24 -12.37
CA THR A 49 2.09 22.65 -12.27
C THR A 49 3.06 23.43 -11.37
N PRO A 50 3.11 24.77 -11.46
CA PRO A 50 3.87 25.59 -10.52
C PRO A 50 3.48 25.36 -9.05
N LYS A 51 2.21 25.03 -8.80
CA LYS A 51 1.72 24.66 -7.48
C LYS A 51 2.36 23.35 -7.00
N ASP A 52 2.41 22.33 -7.85
CA ASP A 52 3.01 21.04 -7.50
C ASP A 52 4.49 21.19 -7.13
N ILE A 53 5.24 22.07 -7.81
CA ILE A 53 6.64 22.36 -7.48
C ILE A 53 6.77 22.93 -6.06
N ASN A 54 5.89 23.85 -5.69
CA ASN A 54 5.87 24.45 -4.35
C ASN A 54 5.47 23.41 -3.29
N ASP A 55 4.45 22.60 -3.56
CA ASP A 55 3.98 21.56 -2.64
C ASP A 55 5.05 20.46 -2.44
N ILE A 56 5.75 20.05 -3.51
CA ILE A 56 6.89 19.12 -3.43
C ILE A 56 8.01 19.73 -2.57
N SER A 57 8.34 21.00 -2.79
CA SER A 57 9.40 21.68 -2.01
C SER A 57 9.02 21.75 -0.52
N TRP A 58 7.77 22.09 -0.21
CA TRP A 58 7.25 22.09 1.15
C TRP A 58 7.32 20.70 1.79
N CYS A 59 6.94 19.64 1.07
CA CYS A 59 7.04 18.26 1.55
C CYS A 59 8.48 17.88 1.93
N VAL A 60 9.45 18.31 1.12
CA VAL A 60 10.87 18.05 1.37
C VAL A 60 11.35 18.78 2.61
N ASP A 61 11.02 20.07 2.74
CA ASP A 61 11.47 20.88 3.87
C ASP A 61 10.82 20.42 5.20
N ASN A 62 9.65 19.79 5.14
CA ASN A 62 8.94 19.23 6.29
C ASN A 62 9.20 17.74 6.54
N ASN A 63 10.17 17.12 5.85
CA ASN A 63 10.54 15.71 6.02
C ASN A 63 9.36 14.74 5.82
N ILE A 64 8.45 15.04 4.91
CA ILE A 64 7.35 14.14 4.57
C ILE A 64 7.90 12.80 4.06
N ASP A 65 7.31 11.70 4.53
CA ASP A 65 7.80 10.37 4.19
C ASP A 65 7.44 9.96 2.76
N CYS A 66 6.26 10.35 2.29
CA CYS A 66 5.72 9.88 1.03
C CYS A 66 4.92 10.96 0.30
N ILE A 67 5.06 11.02 -1.03
CA ILE A 67 4.22 11.84 -1.91
C ILE A 67 3.46 10.91 -2.85
N CYS A 68 2.13 11.01 -2.85
CA CYS A 68 1.27 10.36 -3.84
C CYS A 68 1.14 11.25 -5.07
N ILE A 69 1.69 10.80 -6.19
CA ILE A 69 1.71 11.57 -7.43
C ILE A 69 0.45 11.25 -8.23
N SER A 70 -0.37 12.26 -8.47
CA SER A 70 -1.62 12.12 -9.24
C SER A 70 -1.34 12.13 -10.74
N ASN A 71 -2.26 11.53 -11.52
CA ASN A 71 -2.25 11.53 -12.98
C ASN A 71 -0.96 11.00 -13.63
N VAL A 72 -0.29 10.03 -13.00
CA VAL A 72 0.89 9.39 -13.58
C VAL A 72 0.46 8.56 -14.79
N GLN A 73 1.03 8.85 -15.96
CA GLN A 73 0.74 8.15 -17.21
C GLN A 73 1.94 7.33 -17.71
N SER A 74 3.15 7.68 -17.27
CA SER A 74 4.41 7.06 -17.69
C SER A 74 5.52 7.20 -16.65
N SER A 75 6.60 6.45 -16.85
CA SER A 75 7.85 6.57 -16.08
C SER A 75 8.45 7.98 -16.11
N LYS A 76 8.23 8.75 -17.18
CA LYS A 76 8.74 10.13 -17.34
C LYS A 76 8.17 11.07 -16.29
N ASN A 77 6.89 10.89 -15.93
CA ASN A 77 6.21 11.69 -14.91
C ASN A 77 6.92 11.59 -13.55
N LEU A 78 7.25 10.36 -13.13
CA LEU A 78 7.97 10.10 -11.89
C LEU A 78 9.39 10.65 -11.91
N LYS A 79 10.09 10.53 -13.05
CA LYS A 79 11.44 11.09 -13.22
C LYS A 79 11.45 12.61 -13.11
N ALA A 80 10.43 13.28 -13.65
CA ALA A 80 10.29 14.73 -13.51
C ALA A 80 10.14 15.15 -12.04
N VAL A 81 9.32 14.44 -11.26
CA VAL A 81 9.17 14.69 -9.81
C VAL A 81 10.49 14.42 -9.06
N LYS A 82 11.18 13.30 -9.35
CA LYS A 82 12.50 13.01 -8.75
C LYS A 82 13.53 14.10 -9.04
N ASN A 83 13.51 14.69 -10.24
CA ASN A 83 14.41 15.78 -10.59
C ASN A 83 14.13 17.06 -9.78
N ILE A 84 12.87 17.36 -9.48
CA ILE A 84 12.49 18.51 -8.64
C ILE A 84 12.92 18.29 -7.19
N ILE A 85 12.72 17.09 -6.64
CA ILE A 85 13.18 16.73 -5.29
C ILE A 85 14.71 16.88 -5.19
N GLY A 86 15.43 16.50 -6.24
CA GLY A 86 16.88 16.62 -6.33
C GLY A 86 17.63 15.46 -5.66
N LYS A 87 18.92 15.32 -5.98
CA LYS A 87 19.74 14.16 -5.55
C LYS A 87 20.11 14.13 -4.06
N ASN A 88 20.10 15.29 -3.40
CA ASN A 88 20.67 15.47 -2.06
C ASN A 88 19.62 15.78 -0.98
N LYS A 89 18.33 15.76 -1.31
CA LYS A 89 17.24 15.99 -0.36
C LYS A 89 16.58 14.65 -0.04
N ASN A 90 16.20 14.49 1.24
CA ASN A 90 15.64 13.29 1.85
C ASN A 90 14.85 12.42 0.88
N SER A 91 15.13 11.11 0.86
CA SER A 91 14.64 10.15 -0.14
C SER A 91 13.14 9.87 -0.02
N ILE A 92 12.30 10.90 -0.24
CA ILE A 92 10.84 10.86 -0.25
C ILE A 92 10.38 9.69 -1.10
N SER A 93 9.51 8.85 -0.54
CA SER A 93 8.93 7.74 -1.27
C SER A 93 7.86 8.25 -2.24
N LEU A 94 7.93 7.82 -3.49
CA LEU A 94 6.97 8.22 -4.52
C LEU A 94 5.95 7.12 -4.76
N ILE A 95 4.69 7.38 -4.43
CA ILE A 95 3.58 6.46 -4.72
C ILE A 95 2.87 6.94 -5.98
N ALA A 96 2.89 6.13 -7.03
CA ALA A 96 2.22 6.46 -8.28
C ALA A 96 0.72 6.17 -8.20
N ARG A 97 -0.13 7.18 -8.36
CA ARG A 97 -1.58 7.00 -8.39
C ARG A 97 -2.03 6.59 -9.79
N ILE A 98 -2.49 5.35 -9.91
CA ILE A 98 -2.97 4.76 -11.16
C ILE A 98 -4.45 5.10 -11.32
N GLN A 99 -4.75 5.99 -12.26
CA GLN A 99 -6.08 6.58 -12.44
C GLN A 99 -6.52 6.74 -13.90
N SER A 100 -5.66 6.42 -14.87
CA SER A 100 -5.96 6.55 -16.30
C SER A 100 -5.65 5.26 -17.06
N LYS A 101 -6.16 5.15 -18.29
CA LYS A 101 -5.92 3.98 -19.14
C LYS A 101 -4.44 3.84 -19.50
N GLU A 102 -3.79 4.95 -19.81
CA GLU A 102 -2.36 5.02 -20.15
C GLU A 102 -1.49 4.52 -18.98
N ALA A 103 -1.87 4.87 -17.75
CA ALA A 103 -1.18 4.41 -16.55
C ALA A 103 -1.24 2.87 -16.39
N VAL A 104 -2.38 2.28 -16.74
CA VAL A 104 -2.58 0.81 -16.70
C VAL A 104 -1.77 0.14 -17.81
N GLU A 105 -1.76 0.71 -19.02
CA GLU A 105 -0.98 0.19 -20.15
C GLU A 105 0.55 0.27 -19.87
N ASN A 106 1.00 1.33 -19.18
CA ASN A 106 2.41 1.55 -18.82
C ASN A 106 2.79 1.07 -17.40
N ILE A 107 1.96 0.23 -16.78
CA ILE A 107 2.07 -0.08 -15.34
C ILE A 107 3.47 -0.60 -14.94
N GLU A 108 4.12 -1.40 -15.77
CA GLU A 108 5.41 -2.00 -15.43
C GLU A 108 6.54 -0.97 -15.32
N GLU A 109 6.59 0.01 -16.22
CA GLU A 109 7.60 1.07 -16.14
C GLU A 109 7.31 2.03 -14.99
N ILE A 110 6.03 2.25 -14.67
CA ILE A 110 5.60 3.06 -13.52
C ILE A 110 5.99 2.38 -12.21
N ILE A 111 5.73 1.07 -12.07
CA ILE A 111 6.13 0.30 -10.87
C ILE A 111 7.64 0.33 -10.67
N LYS A 112 8.43 0.16 -11.74
CA LYS A 112 9.91 0.18 -11.66
C LYS A 112 10.45 1.52 -11.17
N GLU A 113 9.80 2.62 -11.55
CA GLU A 113 10.24 3.97 -11.21
C GLU A 113 9.60 4.54 -9.93
N SER A 114 8.58 3.90 -9.38
CA SER A 114 7.92 4.32 -8.13
C SER A 114 8.41 3.49 -6.94
N ASP A 115 8.13 3.97 -5.73
CA ASP A 115 8.33 3.23 -4.49
C ASP A 115 7.12 2.40 -4.08
N GLY A 116 6.04 2.48 -4.86
CA GLY A 116 4.78 1.78 -4.69
C GLY A 116 3.71 2.41 -5.57
N ILE A 117 2.55 1.78 -5.64
CA ILE A 117 1.42 2.33 -6.39
C ILE A 117 0.16 2.45 -5.53
N GLN A 118 -0.70 3.39 -5.90
CA GLN A 118 -2.06 3.51 -5.40
C GLN A 118 -3.03 3.25 -6.56
N ILE A 119 -3.83 2.20 -6.50
CA ILE A 119 -4.88 1.93 -7.48
C ILE A 119 -6.12 2.76 -7.09
N ALA A 120 -6.45 3.77 -7.90
CA ALA A 120 -7.56 4.70 -7.66
C ALA A 120 -8.80 4.27 -8.45
N ARG A 121 -9.54 3.30 -7.91
CA ARG A 121 -10.61 2.57 -8.63
C ARG A 121 -11.72 3.47 -9.16
N GLY A 122 -12.11 4.47 -8.36
CA GLY A 122 -13.17 5.41 -8.74
C GLY A 122 -12.83 6.29 -9.94
N TYR A 123 -11.55 6.47 -10.25
CA TYR A 123 -11.12 7.19 -11.47
C TYR A 123 -11.00 6.24 -12.66
N LEU A 124 -10.53 5.01 -12.43
CA LEU A 124 -10.37 4.02 -13.48
C LEU A 124 -11.71 3.65 -14.15
N THR A 125 -12.84 3.68 -13.43
CA THR A 125 -14.19 3.45 -13.99
C THR A 125 -14.57 4.44 -15.09
N ILE A 126 -13.93 5.61 -15.16
CA ILE A 126 -14.15 6.61 -16.23
C ILE A 126 -13.43 6.18 -17.52
N HIS A 127 -12.32 5.45 -17.38
CA HIS A 127 -11.39 5.14 -18.47
C HIS A 127 -11.50 3.69 -18.98
N MET A 128 -12.22 2.81 -18.28
CA MET A 128 -12.41 1.42 -18.70
C MET A 128 -13.79 0.86 -18.34
N PRO A 129 -14.27 -0.17 -19.06
CA PRO A 129 -15.50 -0.86 -18.70
C PRO A 129 -15.45 -1.44 -17.28
N VAL A 130 -16.53 -1.28 -16.52
CA VAL A 130 -16.60 -1.63 -15.10
C VAL A 130 -16.36 -3.12 -14.85
N GLU A 131 -16.78 -3.99 -15.79
CA GLU A 131 -16.58 -5.43 -15.73
C GLU A 131 -15.11 -5.85 -15.88
N LYS A 132 -14.23 -4.97 -16.38
CA LYS A 132 -12.79 -5.23 -16.50
C LYS A 132 -11.97 -4.71 -15.33
N LEU A 133 -12.55 -3.86 -14.47
CA LEU A 133 -11.83 -3.14 -13.42
C LEU A 133 -11.10 -4.09 -12.45
N PHE A 134 -11.80 -5.11 -11.95
CA PHE A 134 -11.22 -6.07 -11.01
C PHE A 134 -10.16 -6.96 -11.65
N VAL A 135 -10.32 -7.29 -12.94
CA VAL A 135 -9.30 -8.04 -13.69
C VAL A 135 -8.01 -7.23 -13.75
N GLN A 136 -8.10 -5.95 -14.09
CA GLN A 136 -6.96 -5.05 -14.15
C GLN A 136 -6.33 -4.80 -12.77
N GLN A 137 -7.15 -4.63 -11.73
CA GLN A 137 -6.65 -4.53 -10.35
C GLN A 137 -5.76 -5.71 -9.97
N ARG A 138 -6.25 -6.93 -10.19
CA ARG A 138 -5.51 -8.16 -9.86
C ARG A 138 -4.20 -8.26 -10.64
N GLU A 139 -4.21 -7.88 -11.92
CA GLU A 139 -2.99 -7.85 -12.73
C GLU A 139 -1.97 -6.84 -12.18
N MET A 140 -2.41 -5.62 -11.83
CA MET A 140 -1.54 -4.59 -11.27
C MET A 140 -0.96 -5.00 -9.91
N ILE A 141 -1.77 -5.59 -9.03
CA ILE A 141 -1.32 -6.14 -7.74
C ILE A 141 -0.25 -7.20 -7.97
N LYS A 142 -0.50 -8.15 -8.87
CA LYS A 142 0.46 -9.21 -9.21
C LYS A 142 1.79 -8.63 -9.69
N LYS A 143 1.76 -7.64 -10.58
CA LYS A 143 2.98 -6.97 -11.07
C LYS A 143 3.73 -6.24 -9.93
N CYS A 144 3.03 -5.59 -9.01
CA CYS A 144 3.67 -5.01 -7.81
C CYS A 144 4.37 -6.08 -6.96
N HIS A 145 3.70 -7.22 -6.79
CA HIS A 145 4.28 -8.41 -6.17
C HIS A 145 5.35 -9.10 -7.02
N GLU A 146 5.58 -8.77 -8.28
CA GLU A 146 6.75 -9.27 -9.01
C GLU A 146 7.94 -8.34 -8.72
N TYR A 147 7.71 -7.03 -8.78
CA TYR A 147 8.74 -5.99 -8.58
C TYR A 147 9.09 -5.66 -7.12
N MET A 148 8.46 -6.31 -6.14
CA MET A 148 8.68 -6.03 -4.70
C MET A 148 8.27 -4.60 -4.31
N LYS A 149 7.18 -4.10 -4.89
CA LYS A 149 6.67 -2.75 -4.60
C LYS A 149 5.33 -2.85 -3.86
N PRO A 150 5.10 -2.02 -2.83
CA PRO A 150 3.84 -1.98 -2.12
C PRO A 150 2.70 -1.50 -3.02
N VAL A 151 1.52 -2.07 -2.83
CA VAL A 151 0.30 -1.71 -3.55
C VAL A 151 -0.80 -1.29 -2.58
N LEU A 152 -1.30 -0.07 -2.77
CA LEU A 152 -2.38 0.52 -1.98
C LEU A 152 -3.66 0.57 -2.81
N ILE A 153 -4.80 0.27 -2.22
CA ILE A 153 -6.11 0.39 -2.88
C ILE A 153 -6.89 1.56 -2.30
N SER A 154 -7.59 2.30 -3.15
CA SER A 154 -8.38 3.46 -2.74
C SER A 154 -9.70 3.57 -3.52
N CYS A 155 -10.60 4.37 -2.95
CA CYS A 155 -11.96 4.63 -3.41
C CYS A 155 -12.91 3.44 -3.26
N ASN A 156 -14.16 3.71 -2.91
CA ASN A 156 -15.24 2.73 -2.78
C ASN A 156 -14.90 1.56 -1.81
N ILE A 157 -14.27 1.86 -0.68
CA ILE A 157 -13.89 0.85 0.33
C ILE A 157 -14.99 0.72 1.38
N LEU A 158 -15.31 1.82 2.08
CA LEU A 158 -16.35 1.88 3.10
C LEU A 158 -17.28 3.08 2.82
N ASN A 159 -17.59 3.30 1.54
CA ASN A 159 -18.30 4.51 1.09
C ASN A 159 -19.67 4.67 1.77
N SER A 160 -20.37 3.59 2.08
CA SER A 160 -21.63 3.65 2.84
C SER A 160 -21.44 4.23 4.24
N MET A 161 -20.27 4.06 4.86
CA MET A 161 -19.95 4.60 6.19
C MET A 161 -19.69 6.11 6.22
N VAL A 162 -19.79 6.79 5.09
CA VAL A 162 -19.86 8.26 5.06
C VAL A 162 -21.17 8.75 5.70
N SER A 163 -22.27 8.02 5.50
CA SER A 163 -23.61 8.37 6.01
C SER A 163 -24.25 7.31 6.92
N SER A 164 -23.66 6.11 6.99
CA SER A 164 -24.11 4.98 7.81
C SER A 164 -23.12 4.67 8.94
N LEU A 165 -23.60 4.07 10.03
CA LEU A 165 -22.77 3.53 11.10
C LEU A 165 -22.19 2.15 10.76
N LEU A 166 -22.80 1.44 9.81
CA LEU A 166 -22.40 0.09 9.41
C LEU A 166 -22.12 0.04 7.91
N PRO A 167 -21.11 -0.72 7.48
CA PRO A 167 -20.85 -0.94 6.07
C PRO A 167 -21.88 -1.89 5.46
N SER A 168 -21.97 -1.86 4.14
CA SER A 168 -22.71 -2.86 3.38
C SER A 168 -21.99 -4.21 3.37
N MET A 169 -22.74 -5.31 3.18
CA MET A 169 -22.16 -6.65 3.06
C MET A 169 -21.20 -6.76 1.87
N SER A 170 -21.47 -6.05 0.78
CA SER A 170 -20.57 -5.99 -0.38
C SER A 170 -19.23 -5.35 -0.04
N GLU A 171 -19.20 -4.30 0.78
CA GLU A 171 -17.95 -3.63 1.19
C GLU A 171 -17.12 -4.52 2.12
N ILE A 172 -17.76 -5.27 3.02
CA ILE A 172 -17.07 -6.26 3.86
C ILE A 172 -16.43 -7.35 2.99
N GLY A 173 -17.18 -7.91 2.04
CA GLY A 173 -16.67 -8.92 1.10
C GLY A 173 -15.52 -8.38 0.24
N GLU A 174 -15.62 -7.14 -0.21
CA GLU A 174 -14.58 -6.43 -0.96
C GLU A 174 -13.28 -6.32 -0.15
N ILE A 175 -13.33 -5.82 1.09
CA ILE A 175 -12.15 -5.69 1.95
C ILE A 175 -11.51 -7.06 2.20
N SER A 176 -12.31 -8.09 2.46
CA SER A 176 -11.82 -9.46 2.63
C SER A 176 -11.08 -9.96 1.37
N ASN A 177 -11.63 -9.69 0.18
CA ASN A 177 -10.95 -10.03 -1.07
C ASN A 177 -9.63 -9.26 -1.25
N LEU A 178 -9.58 -7.96 -0.93
CA LEU A 178 -8.35 -7.17 -1.01
C LEU A 178 -7.25 -7.71 -0.09
N VAL A 179 -7.61 -8.10 1.14
CA VAL A 179 -6.69 -8.74 2.09
C VAL A 179 -6.17 -10.07 1.54
N ASN A 180 -7.05 -10.87 0.92
CA ASN A 180 -6.68 -12.13 0.26
C ASN A 180 -5.83 -11.94 -1.01
N GLU A 181 -5.97 -10.80 -1.67
CA GLU A 181 -5.12 -10.33 -2.76
C GLU A 181 -3.80 -9.74 -2.27
N TYR A 182 -3.53 -9.77 -0.96
CA TYR A 182 -2.25 -9.35 -0.39
C TYR A 182 -1.89 -7.88 -0.69
N VAL A 183 -2.88 -6.99 -0.66
CA VAL A 183 -2.62 -5.55 -0.75
C VAL A 183 -1.87 -5.08 0.50
N ASP A 184 -1.02 -4.07 0.35
CA ASP A 184 -0.21 -3.57 1.45
C ASP A 184 -0.96 -2.57 2.33
N GLY A 185 -1.96 -1.90 1.76
CA GLY A 185 -2.79 -0.98 2.50
C GLY A 185 -4.07 -0.59 1.77
N ILE A 186 -5.04 -0.14 2.57
CA ILE A 186 -6.34 0.33 2.11
C ILE A 186 -6.48 1.79 2.55
N ILE A 187 -6.78 2.68 1.60
CA ILE A 187 -6.90 4.12 1.83
C ILE A 187 -8.37 4.50 1.93
N LEU A 188 -8.77 4.98 3.11
CA LEU A 188 -10.03 5.67 3.34
C LEU A 188 -9.93 7.13 2.90
N SER A 189 -10.97 7.65 2.26
CA SER A 189 -11.04 9.01 1.71
C SER A 189 -12.13 9.81 2.44
N SER A 190 -13.31 9.94 1.84
CA SER A 190 -14.45 10.65 2.43
C SER A 190 -14.91 10.03 3.75
N GLU A 191 -14.64 8.74 3.93
CA GLU A 191 -14.96 7.98 5.14
C GLU A 191 -14.24 8.53 6.38
N THR A 192 -13.10 9.19 6.22
CA THR A 192 -12.35 9.80 7.33
C THR A 192 -12.37 11.33 7.28
N SER A 193 -12.45 11.93 6.09
CA SER A 193 -12.40 13.39 5.93
C SER A 193 -13.76 14.08 6.07
N CYS A 194 -14.85 13.39 5.70
CA CYS A 194 -16.20 13.98 5.58
C CYS A 194 -17.28 13.21 6.34
N SER A 195 -16.99 12.00 6.82
CA SER A 195 -17.95 11.17 7.56
C SER A 195 -18.28 11.80 8.92
N THR A 196 -19.47 11.49 9.42
CA THR A 196 -19.87 11.76 10.80
C THR A 196 -19.19 10.83 11.81
N ASN A 197 -18.67 9.67 11.38
CA ASN A 197 -18.10 8.63 12.25
C ASN A 197 -16.74 8.10 11.74
N PRO A 198 -15.72 8.96 11.56
CA PRO A 198 -14.44 8.58 10.97
C PRO A 198 -13.67 7.52 11.79
N VAL A 199 -13.79 7.57 13.12
CA VAL A 199 -13.16 6.58 14.02
C VAL A 199 -13.79 5.20 13.86
N GLU A 200 -15.11 5.13 13.69
CA GLU A 200 -15.80 3.85 13.54
C GLU A 200 -15.51 3.21 12.18
N ALA A 201 -15.34 4.01 11.12
CA ALA A 201 -14.88 3.53 9.82
C ALA A 201 -13.51 2.85 9.91
N ILE A 202 -12.55 3.45 10.63
CA ILE A 202 -11.22 2.88 10.84
C ILE A 202 -11.30 1.58 11.66
N LYS A 203 -12.03 1.58 12.79
CA LYS A 203 -12.20 0.38 13.62
C LYS A 203 -12.88 -0.76 12.88
N THR A 204 -13.85 -0.44 12.03
CA THR A 204 -14.56 -1.43 11.22
C THR A 204 -13.63 -2.02 10.17
N LEU A 205 -12.86 -1.18 9.47
CA LEU A 205 -11.84 -1.65 8.52
C LEU A 205 -10.84 -2.58 9.21
N GLU A 206 -10.30 -2.18 10.36
CA GLU A 206 -9.36 -2.96 11.16
C GLU A 206 -9.92 -4.34 11.51
N LYS A 207 -11.13 -4.41 12.07
CA LYS A 207 -11.78 -5.68 12.43
C LYS A 207 -11.97 -6.61 11.23
N VAL A 208 -12.43 -6.07 10.10
CA VAL A 208 -12.65 -6.87 8.89
C VAL A 208 -11.31 -7.38 8.33
N CYS A 209 -10.26 -6.55 8.35
CA CYS A 209 -8.92 -6.96 7.94
C CYS A 209 -8.38 -8.09 8.82
N ILE A 210 -8.49 -7.99 10.15
CA ILE A 210 -8.04 -9.03 11.09
C ILE A 210 -8.73 -10.37 10.82
N GLU A 211 -10.06 -10.37 10.67
CA GLU A 211 -10.80 -11.61 10.38
C GLU A 211 -10.40 -12.22 9.03
N ALA A 212 -10.25 -11.40 7.99
CA ALA A 212 -9.80 -11.87 6.68
C ALA A 212 -8.37 -12.43 6.72
N GLU A 213 -7.46 -11.79 7.46
CA GLU A 213 -6.09 -12.27 7.66
C GLU A 213 -6.04 -13.60 8.40
N ASN A 214 -6.87 -13.79 9.44
CA ASN A 214 -6.96 -15.05 10.18
C ASN A 214 -7.34 -16.22 9.26
N ILE A 215 -8.36 -16.03 8.41
CA ILE A 215 -8.79 -17.05 7.44
C ILE A 215 -7.65 -17.36 6.46
N ARG A 216 -6.99 -16.32 5.93
CA ARG A 216 -5.87 -16.47 4.99
C ARG A 216 -4.69 -17.21 5.62
N ILE A 217 -4.38 -16.94 6.87
CA ILE A 217 -3.30 -17.61 7.61
C ILE A 217 -3.64 -19.10 7.78
N LEU A 218 -4.87 -19.43 8.18
CA LEU A 218 -5.32 -20.83 8.26
C LEU A 218 -5.16 -21.55 6.91
N ASP A 219 -5.62 -20.93 5.82
CA ASP A 219 -5.44 -21.47 4.46
C ASP A 219 -3.96 -21.68 4.09
N SER A 220 -3.09 -20.76 4.49
CA SER A 220 -1.65 -20.86 4.22
C SER A 220 -1.01 -22.04 4.98
N ILE A 221 -1.42 -22.28 6.22
CA ILE A 221 -0.98 -23.41 7.04
C ILE A 221 -1.39 -24.73 6.37
N TYR A 222 -2.64 -24.84 5.90
CA TYR A 222 -3.10 -26.01 5.16
C TYR A 222 -2.31 -26.25 3.87
N LYS A 223 -2.01 -25.19 3.10
CA LYS A 223 -1.27 -25.31 1.84
C LYS A 223 0.20 -25.69 2.05
N LEU A 224 0.87 -25.14 3.06
CA LEU A 224 2.27 -25.48 3.38
C LEU A 224 2.42 -26.97 3.74
N ASN A 225 1.43 -27.54 4.43
CA ASN A 225 1.39 -28.97 4.77
C ASN A 225 1.18 -29.90 3.55
N SER A 226 0.76 -29.36 2.40
CA SER A 226 0.47 -30.14 1.17
C SER A 226 1.61 -30.19 0.14
N SER A 227 2.76 -29.55 0.45
CA SER A 227 4.02 -29.54 -0.32
C SER A 227 4.03 -28.82 -1.68
N GLN A 228 5.19 -28.19 -1.94
CA GLN A 228 5.66 -27.43 -3.11
C GLN A 228 5.22 -25.96 -3.21
N GLN A 229 6.05 -25.07 -2.66
CA GLN A 229 6.15 -23.70 -3.17
C GLN A 229 7.54 -23.42 -3.76
N LEU A 230 7.51 -23.26 -5.09
CA LEU A 230 8.29 -22.37 -5.96
C LEU A 230 9.72 -22.04 -5.49
N ARG A 231 10.68 -22.86 -5.95
CA ARG A 231 12.09 -22.43 -6.05
C ARG A 231 12.17 -21.25 -7.04
N SER A 232 12.46 -20.06 -6.54
CA SER A 232 12.86 -18.93 -7.37
C SER A 232 14.22 -19.20 -8.02
N ALA A 233 14.34 -18.95 -9.33
CA ALA A 233 15.51 -19.28 -10.15
C ALA A 233 16.76 -18.40 -9.89
N LYS A 234 16.73 -17.47 -8.92
CA LYS A 234 17.89 -16.66 -8.51
C LYS A 234 17.89 -16.47 -7.00
N THR A 235 18.59 -17.33 -6.28
CA THR A 235 18.71 -17.28 -4.83
C THR A 235 19.97 -16.51 -4.41
N THR A 236 19.79 -15.25 -4.03
CA THR A 236 20.81 -14.54 -3.22
C THR A 236 20.93 -15.22 -1.85
N ILE A 237 22.08 -15.12 -1.18
CA ILE A 237 22.26 -15.63 0.21
C ILE A 237 21.13 -15.12 1.11
N GLN A 238 20.80 -13.83 1.00
CA GLN A 238 19.69 -13.21 1.73
C GLN A 238 18.34 -13.87 1.44
N SER A 239 18.06 -14.28 0.19
CA SER A 239 16.81 -15.00 -0.15
C SER A 239 16.74 -16.31 0.61
N CYS A 240 17.80 -17.12 0.55
CA CYS A 240 17.84 -18.41 1.22
C CYS A 240 17.65 -18.27 2.73
N ILE A 241 18.33 -17.28 3.33
CA ILE A 241 18.25 -17.02 4.77
C ILE A 241 16.85 -16.58 5.18
N ILE A 242 16.20 -15.72 4.40
CA ILE A 242 14.81 -15.31 4.66
C ILE A 242 13.84 -16.49 4.50
N GLU A 243 14.00 -17.30 3.44
CA GLU A 243 13.21 -18.52 3.22
C GLU A 243 13.34 -19.49 4.40
N CYS A 244 14.57 -19.75 4.85
CA CYS A 244 14.84 -20.57 6.02
C CYS A 244 14.21 -19.97 7.28
N ALA A 245 14.30 -18.66 7.49
CA ALA A 245 13.74 -18.02 8.69
C ALA A 245 12.22 -18.15 8.74
N ILE A 246 11.54 -17.97 7.61
CA ILE A 246 10.08 -18.12 7.51
C ILE A 246 9.68 -19.59 7.74
N GLN A 247 10.39 -20.54 7.13
CA GLN A 247 10.12 -21.96 7.33
C GLN A 247 10.38 -22.39 8.77
N THR A 248 11.47 -21.92 9.38
CA THR A 248 11.78 -22.18 10.79
C THR A 248 10.71 -21.61 11.69
N ALA A 249 10.29 -20.36 11.46
CA ALA A 249 9.21 -19.72 12.22
C ALA A 249 7.95 -20.58 12.17
N PHE A 250 7.54 -21.03 10.98
CA PHE A 250 6.38 -21.89 10.78
C PHE A 250 6.48 -23.19 11.55
N ASN A 251 7.60 -23.91 11.40
CA ASN A 251 7.78 -25.22 12.00
C ASN A 251 7.78 -25.21 13.54
N ILE A 252 8.28 -24.13 14.15
CA ILE A 252 8.35 -24.01 15.62
C ILE A 252 7.19 -23.19 16.20
N ASN A 253 6.23 -22.79 15.37
CA ASN A 253 5.14 -21.89 15.76
C ASN A 253 5.66 -20.63 16.49
N ALA A 254 6.70 -20.01 15.95
CA ALA A 254 7.23 -18.74 16.43
C ALA A 254 6.16 -17.64 16.57
N LYS A 255 6.29 -16.84 17.61
CA LYS A 255 5.41 -15.71 17.89
C LYS A 255 5.69 -14.51 16.98
N PHE A 256 6.97 -14.28 16.67
CA PHE A 256 7.43 -13.20 15.81
C PHE A 256 8.64 -13.60 14.97
N ILE A 257 8.78 -12.95 13.81
CA ILE A 257 10.06 -12.83 13.10
C ILE A 257 10.63 -11.43 13.37
N PHE A 258 11.82 -11.35 13.98
CA PHE A 258 12.57 -10.12 14.15
C PHE A 258 13.50 -9.93 12.96
N ALA A 259 13.38 -8.79 12.28
CA ALA A 259 14.14 -8.46 11.08
C ALA A 259 14.98 -7.21 11.33
N PHE A 260 16.27 -7.40 11.61
CA PHE A 260 17.22 -6.28 11.69
C PHE A 260 17.48 -5.73 10.29
N THR A 261 17.25 -4.44 10.09
CA THR A 261 17.31 -3.83 8.77
C THR A 261 17.72 -2.36 8.80
N THR A 262 18.67 -1.98 7.94
CA THR A 262 19.12 -0.58 7.79
C THR A 262 18.33 0.17 6.73
N ARG A 263 17.92 -0.51 5.65
CA ARG A 263 17.19 0.08 4.51
C ARG A 263 15.80 -0.51 4.29
N GLY A 264 15.33 -1.36 5.20
CA GLY A 264 14.02 -2.02 5.13
C GLY A 264 13.93 -3.24 4.21
N TYR A 265 14.91 -3.47 3.32
CA TYR A 265 14.86 -4.53 2.30
C TYR A 265 14.60 -5.93 2.88
N THR A 266 15.23 -6.27 3.99
CA THR A 266 15.05 -7.55 4.69
C THR A 266 13.61 -7.72 5.15
N ALA A 267 13.06 -6.72 5.83
CA ALA A 267 11.69 -6.76 6.35
C ALA A 267 10.66 -6.79 5.21
N LEU A 268 10.86 -5.99 4.15
CA LEU A 268 10.03 -6.02 2.93
C LEU A 268 9.99 -7.40 2.29
N LYS A 269 11.15 -8.06 2.20
CA LYS A 269 11.26 -9.37 1.56
C LYS A 269 10.64 -10.48 2.40
N ILE A 270 10.78 -10.41 3.73
CA ILE A 270 10.06 -11.31 4.64
C ILE A 270 8.55 -11.10 4.48
N SER A 271 8.06 -9.86 4.57
CA SER A 271 6.63 -9.55 4.41
C SER A 271 6.06 -10.07 3.10
N LYS A 272 6.77 -9.90 1.99
CA LYS A 272 6.32 -10.38 0.68
C LYS A 272 6.18 -11.89 0.57
N MET A 273 6.96 -12.64 1.35
CA MET A 273 6.83 -14.09 1.45
C MET A 273 5.68 -14.53 2.37
N ARG A 274 4.97 -13.55 2.97
CA ARG A 274 3.72 -13.71 3.71
C ARG A 274 3.84 -14.76 4.81
N PRO A 275 4.77 -14.57 5.79
CA PRO A 275 4.85 -15.46 6.94
C PRO A 275 3.51 -15.48 7.68
N TYR A 276 3.22 -16.61 8.32
CA TYR A 276 2.01 -16.77 9.13
C TYR A 276 2.04 -15.94 10.43
N CYS A 277 3.23 -15.51 10.88
CA CYS A 277 3.42 -14.71 12.09
C CYS A 277 3.85 -13.26 11.76
N PRO A 278 3.59 -12.31 12.68
CA PRO A 278 3.95 -10.91 12.49
C PRO A 278 5.47 -10.69 12.43
N ILE A 279 5.87 -9.61 11.75
CA ILE A 279 7.27 -9.22 11.57
C ILE A 279 7.55 -7.98 12.41
N LEU A 280 8.58 -8.03 13.25
CA LEU A 280 9.13 -6.85 13.92
C LEU A 280 10.38 -6.38 13.19
N ALA A 281 10.26 -5.31 12.40
CA ALA A 281 11.37 -4.69 11.71
C ALA A 281 12.12 -3.74 12.64
N ILE A 282 13.39 -4.03 12.88
CA ILE A 282 14.24 -3.31 13.84
C ILE A 282 15.22 -2.46 13.05
N THR A 283 15.21 -1.15 13.26
CA THR A 283 16.02 -0.21 12.49
C THR A 283 16.43 1.00 13.31
N SER A 284 17.59 1.58 13.00
CA SER A 284 18.04 2.88 13.53
C SER A 284 17.57 4.06 12.68
N ASP A 285 17.07 3.80 11.47
CA ASP A 285 16.62 4.85 10.56
C ASP A 285 15.12 5.16 10.80
N LYS A 286 14.87 6.36 11.32
CA LYS A 286 13.52 6.89 11.58
C LYS A 286 12.60 6.84 10.35
N ARG A 287 13.16 7.09 9.17
CA ARG A 287 12.41 7.11 7.91
C ARG A 287 12.05 5.71 7.48
N VAL A 288 12.98 4.77 7.58
CA VAL A 288 12.73 3.34 7.31
C VAL A 288 11.66 2.80 8.25
N ALA A 289 11.73 3.15 9.55
CA ALA A 289 10.71 2.75 10.51
C ALA A 289 9.31 3.23 10.08
N ARG A 290 9.17 4.52 9.74
CA ARG A 290 7.88 5.09 9.30
C ARG A 290 7.38 4.45 8.01
N ILE A 291 8.22 4.28 6.98
CA ILE A 291 7.79 3.69 5.70
C ILE A 291 7.36 2.23 5.88
N LEU A 292 8.08 1.46 6.70
CA LEU A 292 7.75 0.05 6.91
C LEU A 292 6.39 -0.17 7.60
N THR A 293 5.85 0.83 8.31
CA THR A 293 4.47 0.75 8.83
C THR A 293 3.40 0.72 7.74
N CYS A 294 3.73 1.13 6.51
CA CYS A 294 2.81 1.06 5.37
C CYS A 294 2.86 -0.30 4.64
N VAL A 295 3.60 -1.28 5.18
CA VAL A 295 3.80 -2.59 4.56
C VAL A 295 3.08 -3.64 5.39
N CYS A 296 2.25 -4.45 4.73
CA CYS A 296 1.41 -5.45 5.40
C CYS A 296 2.24 -6.43 6.24
N GLY A 297 1.79 -6.68 7.47
CA GLY A 297 2.40 -7.63 8.41
C GLY A 297 3.66 -7.14 9.14
N ILE A 298 4.11 -5.90 8.90
CA ILE A 298 5.30 -5.33 9.55
C ILE A 298 4.91 -4.36 10.68
N GLN A 299 5.47 -4.59 11.86
CA GLN A 299 5.59 -3.62 12.95
C GLN A 299 7.02 -3.09 12.97
N SER A 300 7.21 -1.78 13.06
CA SER A 300 8.55 -1.19 13.12
C SER A 300 8.95 -0.84 14.55
N LEU A 301 10.17 -1.18 14.94
CA LEU A 301 10.80 -0.72 16.18
C LEU A 301 12.04 0.13 15.85
N LEU A 302 11.97 1.40 16.21
CA LEU A 302 13.09 2.33 16.10
C LEU A 302 14.02 2.16 17.30
N ILE A 303 15.31 1.96 17.03
CA ILE A 303 16.37 1.93 18.04
C ILE A 303 17.44 2.99 17.77
N GLU A 304 18.34 3.25 18.70
CA GLU A 304 19.39 4.26 18.51
C GLU A 304 20.52 3.78 17.59
N SER A 305 20.90 2.50 17.71
CA SER A 305 22.01 1.91 16.97
C SER A 305 21.77 0.41 16.79
N LEU A 306 22.25 -0.13 15.67
CA LEU A 306 22.25 -1.57 15.38
C LEU A 306 23.54 -2.25 15.87
N ILE A 307 24.44 -1.52 16.53
CA ILE A 307 25.72 -2.03 17.03
C ILE A 307 25.51 -2.82 18.33
N GLY A 308 26.12 -4.00 18.44
CA GLY A 308 25.94 -4.88 19.60
C GLY A 308 24.61 -5.66 19.54
N THR A 309 24.35 -6.26 18.37
CA THR A 309 23.09 -6.95 18.05
C THR A 309 22.61 -7.92 19.14
N GLU A 310 23.50 -8.68 19.78
CA GLU A 310 23.11 -9.61 20.86
C GLU A 310 22.52 -8.93 22.09
N PHE A 311 23.08 -7.80 22.50
CA PHE A 311 22.56 -7.03 23.64
C PHE A 311 21.21 -6.41 23.29
N ILE A 312 21.10 -5.86 22.08
CA ILE A 312 19.86 -5.28 21.55
C ILE A 312 18.76 -6.35 21.48
N MET A 313 19.05 -7.58 21.04
CA MET A 313 18.07 -8.67 21.00
C MET A 313 17.42 -8.91 22.37
N LYS A 314 18.23 -8.96 23.44
CA LYS A 314 17.71 -9.13 24.81
C LYS A 314 16.84 -7.95 25.25
N GLN A 315 17.26 -6.72 24.94
CA GLN A 315 16.47 -5.54 25.25
C GLN A 315 15.11 -5.55 24.52
N ILE A 316 15.11 -5.89 23.23
CA ILE A 316 13.88 -5.93 22.43
C ILE A 316 12.92 -6.99 22.95
N ILE A 317 13.41 -8.18 23.31
CA ILE A 317 12.57 -9.21 23.94
C ILE A 317 11.92 -8.67 25.21
N ASN A 318 12.68 -7.99 26.07
CA ASN A 318 12.14 -7.39 27.30
C ASN A 318 11.10 -6.29 27.00
N ILE A 319 11.33 -5.45 25.99
CA ILE A 319 10.35 -4.45 25.54
C ILE A 319 9.05 -5.14 25.11
N GLN A 320 9.15 -6.17 24.26
CA GLN A 320 7.98 -6.90 23.77
C GLN A 320 7.24 -7.69 24.87
N LYS A 321 7.96 -8.18 25.90
CA LYS A 321 7.35 -8.74 27.11
C LYS A 321 6.58 -7.69 27.91
N ASN A 322 7.18 -6.52 28.12
CA ASN A 322 6.53 -5.42 28.85
C ASN A 322 5.29 -4.87 28.11
N GLU A 323 5.30 -4.92 26.78
CA GLU A 323 4.13 -4.60 25.93
C GLU A 323 3.07 -5.71 25.91
N GLY A 324 3.31 -6.85 26.58
CA GLY A 324 2.38 -7.99 26.62
C GLY A 324 2.29 -8.77 25.30
N LYS A 325 3.29 -8.64 24.42
CA LYS A 325 3.32 -9.28 23.09
C LYS A 325 4.08 -10.61 23.09
N LEU A 326 5.05 -10.77 24.00
CA LEU A 326 5.81 -12.00 24.21
C LEU A 326 5.63 -12.52 25.63
N PHE A 327 5.55 -13.85 25.77
CA PHE A 327 5.44 -14.56 27.04
C PHE A 327 6.54 -15.63 27.17
N PRO A 328 6.90 -16.04 28.40
CA PRO A 328 7.82 -17.16 28.61
C PRO A 328 7.37 -18.41 27.84
N GLY A 329 8.31 -19.04 27.12
CA GLY A 329 8.07 -20.19 26.25
C GLY A 329 7.78 -19.84 24.78
N ASP A 330 7.51 -18.57 24.44
CA ASP A 330 7.36 -18.16 23.05
C ASP A 330 8.69 -18.32 22.27
N PHE A 331 8.61 -18.77 21.02
CA PHE A 331 9.76 -18.78 20.11
C PHE A 331 9.81 -17.51 19.27
N VAL A 332 11.01 -16.95 19.10
CA VAL A 332 11.26 -15.82 18.20
C VAL A 332 12.35 -16.21 17.22
N VAL A 333 12.09 -15.99 15.92
CA VAL A 333 13.09 -16.16 14.86
C VAL A 333 13.67 -14.81 14.50
N ILE A 334 14.99 -14.69 14.45
CA ILE A 334 15.69 -13.43 14.25
C ILE A 334 16.56 -13.54 13.01
N THR A 335 16.50 -12.53 12.13
CA THR A 335 17.38 -12.41 10.96
C THR A 335 18.16 -11.11 11.02
N TYR A 336 19.46 -11.19 10.74
CA TYR A 336 20.39 -10.06 10.79
C TYR A 336 21.60 -10.30 9.87
N GLY A 337 22.47 -9.31 9.74
CA GLY A 337 23.74 -9.43 9.02
C GLY A 337 24.93 -9.36 9.96
N ASP A 338 26.00 -10.11 9.68
CA ASP A 338 27.22 -10.11 10.50
C ASP A 338 27.88 -8.74 10.60
N ILE A 339 27.86 -7.99 9.49
CA ILE A 339 28.39 -6.64 9.47
C ILE A 339 27.29 -5.69 9.93
N GLU A 340 27.39 -5.30 11.19
CA GLU A 340 26.48 -4.37 11.83
C GLU A 340 26.41 -3.05 11.03
N ASP A 341 25.20 -2.48 10.98
CA ASP A 341 24.90 -1.21 10.30
C ASP A 341 25.24 -1.14 8.80
N LYS A 342 25.51 -2.28 8.13
CA LYS A 342 25.64 -2.33 6.66
C LYS A 342 24.41 -2.89 5.97
N ALA A 343 23.99 -2.21 4.91
CA ALA A 343 22.93 -2.69 4.04
C ALA A 343 23.35 -3.93 3.25
N ASN A 344 22.35 -4.74 2.87
CA ASN A 344 22.51 -5.93 2.01
C ASN A 344 23.44 -7.02 2.59
N GLN A 345 23.43 -7.21 3.91
CA GLN A 345 24.27 -8.21 4.59
C GLN A 345 23.47 -9.31 5.31
N THR A 346 22.14 -9.41 5.14
CA THR A 346 21.36 -10.44 5.86
C THR A 346 21.82 -11.85 5.50
N ASN A 347 22.53 -12.48 6.43
CA ASN A 347 23.18 -13.78 6.23
C ASN A 347 23.04 -14.72 7.45
N ASN A 348 22.40 -14.27 8.54
CA ASN A 348 22.23 -15.05 9.76
C ASN A 348 20.76 -15.27 10.13
N ILE A 349 20.53 -16.39 10.82
CA ILE A 349 19.27 -16.74 11.49
C ILE A 349 19.61 -17.17 12.91
N LYS A 350 18.86 -16.68 13.89
CA LYS A 350 18.95 -17.11 15.29
C LYS A 350 17.54 -17.40 15.80
N VAL A 351 17.39 -18.47 16.57
CA VAL A 351 16.14 -18.80 17.26
C VAL A 351 16.36 -18.58 18.74
N ILE A 352 15.42 -17.90 19.38
CA ILE A 352 15.44 -17.64 20.82
C ILE A 352 14.13 -18.13 21.43
N ILE A 353 14.24 -18.76 22.59
CA ILE A 353 13.11 -19.06 23.47
C ILE A 353 13.02 -17.92 24.49
N VAL A 354 11.85 -17.31 24.61
CA VAL A 354 11.61 -16.25 25.59
C VAL A 354 11.61 -16.88 26.98
N GLU A 355 12.48 -16.39 27.87
CA GLU A 355 12.55 -16.78 29.28
C GLU A 355 11.52 -16.08 30.15
#